data_AF-A0A2E0SU91-F1
#
_entry.id   AF-A0A2E0SU91-F1
#
_cell.length_a   1.000
_cell.length_b   1.000
_cell.length_c   1.000
_cell.angle_alpha   90.00
_cell.angle_beta   90.00
_cell.angle_gamma   90.00
#
_symmetry.space_group_name_H-M   'P 1'
#
loop_
_entity.id
_entity.type
_entity.pdbx_description
1 polymer ?
#
loop_
_entity_poly.entity_id
_entity_poly.type
_entity_poly.pdbx_seq_one_letter_code
_entity_poly.pdbx_strand_id
1 'polypeptide(L)'
;MPHGEVVGSYATYAEAQRTVDHLAKADFPVAKLAIVGNDLKTVERVTRKLSWNRAALEGALSGAWFGLFLGLLFTFVQPTINWGLFAAAVLIGAAFGMFFRLAGYAVSRRSRDFQSTSQVLAESYDVIVDPTLILKARDVLARPIED
;
A
#
# COMPACT_ATOMS: atom_id res chain seq x y z
N MET A 1 4.96 -16.54 22.02
CA MET A 1 6.10 -15.67 21.71
C MET A 1 7.35 -16.51 21.89
N PRO A 2 8.38 -16.40 21.04
CA PRO A 2 9.60 -17.19 21.26
C PRO A 2 10.16 -16.79 22.63
N HIS A 3 10.36 -17.77 23.50
CA HIS A 3 10.94 -17.57 24.84
C HIS A 3 12.46 -17.62 24.68
N GLY A 4 13.10 -16.46 24.68
CA GLY A 4 14.53 -16.33 24.43
C GLY A 4 15.14 -15.13 25.13
N GLU A 5 16.46 -15.09 25.21
CA GLU A 5 17.19 -13.93 25.71
C GLU A 5 17.62 -13.03 24.55
N VAL A 6 17.54 -11.71 24.77
CA VAL A 6 17.96 -10.71 23.79
C VAL A 6 19.48 -10.68 23.72
N VAL A 7 20.00 -10.97 22.53
CA VAL A 7 21.42 -10.88 22.21
C VAL A 7 21.81 -9.43 21.90
N GLY A 8 20.93 -8.72 21.19
CA GLY A 8 21.08 -7.30 20.87
C GLY A 8 19.79 -6.71 20.30
N SER A 9 19.63 -5.39 20.47
CA SER A 9 18.50 -4.60 19.99
C SER A 9 18.99 -3.57 18.98
N TYR A 10 18.29 -3.46 17.86
CA TYR A 10 18.70 -2.64 16.72
C TYR A 10 17.57 -1.75 16.22
N ALA A 11 17.90 -0.62 15.61
CA ALA A 11 16.88 0.30 15.06
C ALA A 11 16.35 -0.20 13.71
N THR A 12 17.16 -0.94 12.95
CA THR A 12 16.79 -1.41 11.62
C THR A 12 16.87 -2.93 11.49
N TYR A 13 16.02 -3.48 10.62
CA TYR A 13 16.08 -4.90 10.28
C TYR A 13 17.44 -5.29 9.68
N ALA A 14 18.05 -4.41 8.89
CA ALA A 14 19.35 -4.67 8.28
C ALA A 14 20.48 -4.83 9.31
N GLU A 15 20.46 -4.04 10.39
CA GLU A 15 21.41 -4.19 11.50
C GLU A 15 21.19 -5.50 12.26
N ALA A 16 19.94 -5.84 12.57
CA ALA A 16 19.61 -7.13 13.19
C ALA A 16 20.05 -8.32 12.31
N GLN A 17 19.85 -8.21 10.99
CA GLN A 17 20.28 -9.22 10.03
C GLN A 17 21.80 -9.36 10.00
N ARG A 18 22.57 -8.26 10.03
CA ARG A 18 24.04 -8.33 10.12
C ARG A 18 24.52 -9.08 11.36
N THR A 19 23.84 -8.93 12.49
CA THR A 19 24.16 -9.69 13.70
C THR A 19 23.88 -11.18 13.52
N VAL A 20 22.77 -11.54 12.88
CA VAL A 20 22.46 -12.94 12.53
C VAL A 20 23.49 -13.49 11.55
N ASP A 21 23.88 -12.73 10.54
CA ASP A 21 24.90 -13.12 9.56
C ASP A 21 26.27 -13.32 10.22
N HIS A 22 26.63 -12.46 11.19
CA HIS A 22 27.86 -12.61 11.95
C HIS A 22 27.86 -13.90 12.78
N LEU A 23 26.76 -14.20 13.46
CA LEU A 23 26.61 -15.46 14.19
C LEU A 23 26.65 -16.66 13.23
N ALA A 24 26.01 -16.56 12.06
CA ALA A 24 26.00 -17.61 11.05
C ALA A 24 27.41 -17.92 10.51
N LYS A 25 28.24 -16.90 10.29
CA LYS A 25 29.65 -17.05 9.86
C LYS A 25 30.50 -17.83 10.87
N ALA A 26 30.14 -17.78 12.15
CA ALA A 26 30.83 -18.49 13.24
C ALA A 26 30.25 -19.89 13.53
N ASP A 27 29.54 -20.49 12.56
CA ASP A 27 28.86 -21.78 12.69
C ASP A 27 27.86 -21.83 13.87
N PHE A 28 27.25 -20.70 14.21
CA PHE A 28 26.21 -20.65 15.22
C PHE A 28 24.90 -21.26 14.68
N PRO A 29 24.14 -22.03 15.49
CA PRO A 29 22.89 -22.64 15.05
C PRO A 29 21.80 -21.57 14.80
N VAL A 30 21.72 -21.07 13.56
CA VAL A 30 20.76 -20.01 13.15
C VAL A 30 19.29 -20.41 13.34
N ALA A 31 18.97 -21.70 13.34
CA ALA A 31 17.63 -22.20 13.64
C ALA A 31 17.16 -21.90 15.08
N LYS A 32 18.08 -21.48 15.95
CA LYS A 32 17.83 -21.07 17.34
C LYS A 32 17.80 -19.55 17.51
N LEU A 33 17.93 -18.79 16.42
CA LEU A 33 17.82 -17.33 16.41
C LEU A 33 16.44 -16.92 15.90
N ALA A 34 15.92 -15.83 16.43
CA ALA A 34 14.76 -15.15 15.87
C ALA A 34 14.95 -13.65 15.91
N ILE A 35 14.45 -12.95 14.90
CA ILE A 35 14.37 -11.49 14.88
C ILE A 35 12.93 -11.11 15.25
N VAL A 36 12.78 -10.32 16.31
CA VAL A 36 11.48 -9.87 16.82
C VAL A 36 11.39 -8.37 16.64
N GLY A 37 10.40 -7.91 15.87
CA GLY A 37 10.07 -6.49 15.78
C GLY A 37 9.26 -6.06 17.00
N ASN A 38 9.75 -5.07 17.74
CA ASN A 38 9.10 -4.52 18.92
C ASN A 38 8.40 -3.20 18.60
N ASP A 39 7.49 -2.81 19.50
CA ASP A 39 6.79 -1.52 19.47
C ASP A 39 6.19 -1.21 18.09
N LEU A 40 5.41 -2.18 17.58
CA LEU A 40 4.75 -2.08 16.29
C LEU A 40 3.80 -0.89 16.28
N LYS A 41 4.19 0.19 15.59
CA LYS A 41 3.35 1.35 15.36
C LYS A 41 2.60 1.16 14.05
N THR A 42 1.27 1.19 14.14
CA THR A 42 0.42 1.25 12.95
C THR A 42 0.29 2.72 12.55
N VAL A 43 0.88 3.09 11.42
CA VAL A 43 0.78 4.47 10.90
C VAL A 43 -0.27 4.51 9.81
N GLU A 44 -1.34 5.26 10.03
CA GLU A 44 -2.34 5.56 9.01
C GLU A 44 -1.96 6.86 8.31
N ARG A 45 -1.39 6.75 7.10
CA ARG A 45 -0.97 7.93 6.34
C ARG A 45 -2.17 8.55 5.61
N VAL A 46 -2.71 9.63 6.16
CA VAL A 46 -3.83 10.40 5.56
C VAL A 46 -3.34 11.09 4.28
N THR A 47 -3.46 10.40 3.15
CA THR A 47 -2.80 10.81 1.89
C THR A 47 -3.63 11.81 1.08
N ARG A 48 -4.97 11.79 1.14
CA ARG A 48 -5.79 12.74 0.36
C ARG A 48 -7.20 12.90 0.93
N LYS A 49 -7.70 14.14 0.92
CA LYS A 49 -9.13 14.44 1.12
C LYS A 49 -9.89 14.02 -0.14
N LEU A 50 -10.86 13.13 0.03
CA LEU A 50 -11.80 12.69 -1.00
C LEU A 50 -12.48 13.91 -1.64
N SER A 51 -12.11 14.25 -2.89
CA SER A 51 -12.58 15.45 -3.60
C SER A 51 -13.70 15.09 -4.55
N TRP A 52 -14.92 15.47 -4.17
CA TRP A 52 -16.13 15.38 -5.00
C TRP A 52 -15.95 15.99 -6.39
N ASN A 53 -15.19 17.09 -6.47
CA ASN A 53 -14.91 17.78 -7.72
C ASN A 53 -14.15 16.88 -8.70
N ARG A 54 -13.21 16.07 -8.19
CA ARG A 54 -12.44 15.15 -9.03
C ARG A 54 -13.28 13.98 -9.52
N ALA A 55 -14.11 13.40 -8.64
CA ALA A 55 -15.03 12.32 -9.02
C ALA A 55 -16.05 12.78 -10.08
N ALA A 56 -16.60 13.99 -9.90
CA ALA A 56 -17.49 14.62 -10.86
C ALA A 56 -16.81 14.87 -12.21
N LEU A 57 -15.60 15.42 -12.21
CA LEU A 57 -14.84 15.70 -13.43
C LEU A 57 -14.49 14.42 -14.19
N GLU A 58 -14.00 13.39 -13.49
CA GLU A 58 -13.68 12.09 -14.09
C GLU A 58 -14.94 11.42 -14.68
N GLY A 59 -16.09 11.55 -14.03
CA GLY A 59 -17.37 11.03 -14.55
C GLY A 59 -17.89 11.80 -15.76
N ALA A 60 -17.77 13.14 -15.74
CA ALA A 60 -18.15 13.98 -16.86
C ALA A 60 -17.30 13.67 -18.10
N LEU A 61 -15.98 13.49 -17.92
CA LEU A 61 -15.07 13.13 -19.01
C LEU A 61 -15.39 11.75 -19.61
N SER A 62 -15.61 10.72 -18.77
CA SER A 62 -15.94 9.38 -19.29
C SER A 62 -17.32 9.36 -19.96
N GLY A 63 -18.28 10.10 -19.41
CA GLY A 63 -19.61 10.27 -19.99
C GLY A 63 -19.60 11.02 -21.31
N ALA A 64 -18.79 12.08 -21.43
CA ALA A 64 -18.65 12.83 -22.67
C ALA A 64 -18.07 11.95 -23.78
N TRP A 65 -17.06 11.13 -23.46
CA TRP A 65 -16.50 10.16 -24.41
C TRP A 65 -17.55 9.15 -24.90
N PHE A 66 -18.37 8.63 -23.98
CA PHE A 66 -19.47 7.74 -24.34
C PHE A 66 -20.55 8.44 -25.20
N GLY A 67 -20.89 9.69 -24.88
CA GLY A 67 -21.80 10.51 -25.68
C GLY A 67 -21.26 10.82 -27.08
N LEU A 68 -19.95 11.08 -27.20
CA LEU A 68 -19.26 11.22 -28.48
C LEU A 68 -19.33 9.93 -29.29
N PHE A 69 -19.05 8.79 -28.66
CA PHE A 69 -19.13 7.47 -29.29
C PHE A 69 -20.54 7.15 -29.79
N LEU A 70 -21.57 7.34 -28.96
CA LEU A 70 -22.96 7.15 -29.36
C LEU A 70 -23.37 8.13 -30.48
N GLY A 71 -22.99 9.40 -30.35
CA GLY A 71 -23.24 10.41 -31.37
C GLY A 71 -22.65 10.02 -32.73
N LEU A 72 -21.43 9.47 -32.74
CA LEU A 72 -20.78 8.92 -33.94
C LEU A 72 -21.49 7.67 -34.46
N LEU A 73 -21.99 6.78 -33.59
CA LEU A 73 -22.76 5.61 -34.05
C LEU A 73 -24.07 6.01 -34.75
N PHE A 74 -24.74 7.06 -34.30
CA PHE A 74 -25.96 7.54 -34.93
C PHE A 74 -25.74 8.06 -36.36
N THR A 75 -24.56 8.57 -36.69
CA THR A 75 -24.26 9.07 -38.05
C THR A 75 -24.17 7.93 -39.09
N PHE A 76 -23.90 6.70 -38.65
CA PHE A 76 -23.97 5.52 -39.52
C PHE A 76 -25.42 5.12 -39.86
N VAL A 77 -26.37 5.44 -38.97
CA VAL A 77 -27.81 5.17 -39.17
C VAL A 77 -28.46 6.31 -39.97
N GLN A 78 -28.03 7.55 -39.74
CA GLN A 78 -28.49 8.74 -40.45
C GLN A 78 -27.28 9.54 -40.98
N PRO A 79 -27.04 9.58 -42.30
CA PRO A 79 -25.84 10.21 -42.88
C PRO A 79 -25.81 11.74 -42.74
N THR A 80 -26.86 12.36 -42.23
CA THR A 80 -26.93 13.81 -41.97
C THR A 80 -26.55 14.10 -40.51
N ILE A 81 -25.33 14.62 -40.30
CA ILE A 81 -24.86 15.02 -38.98
C ILE A 81 -25.55 16.33 -38.60
N ASN A 82 -26.50 16.27 -37.68
CA ASN A 82 -27.01 17.46 -37.01
C ASN A 82 -26.09 17.81 -35.84
N TRP A 83 -25.27 18.85 -36.00
CA TRP A 83 -24.33 19.29 -34.96
C TRP A 83 -25.00 19.66 -33.63
N GLY A 84 -26.25 20.13 -33.67
CA GLY A 84 -27.02 20.41 -32.46
C GLY A 84 -27.37 19.14 -31.69
N LEU A 85 -27.83 18.09 -32.38
CA LEU A 85 -28.09 16.78 -31.75
C LEU A 85 -26.79 16.13 -31.26
N PHE A 86 -25.71 16.24 -32.02
CA PHE A 86 -24.41 15.69 -31.63
C PHE A 86 -23.90 16.36 -30.34
N ALA A 87 -23.91 17.69 -30.27
CA ALA A 87 -23.53 18.42 -29.07
C ALA A 87 -24.44 18.07 -27.88
N ALA A 88 -25.76 17.94 -28.10
CA ALA A 88 -26.70 17.52 -27.08
C ALA A 88 -26.40 16.10 -26.56
N ALA A 89 -26.10 15.15 -27.45
CA ALA A 89 -25.74 13.78 -27.09
C ALA A 89 -24.47 13.72 -26.22
N VAL A 90 -23.45 14.52 -26.55
CA VAL A 90 -22.22 14.63 -25.75
C VAL A 90 -22.50 15.23 -24.38
N LEU A 91 -23.29 16.31 -24.32
CA LEU A 91 -23.65 16.96 -23.05
C LEU A 91 -24.48 16.05 -22.14
N ILE A 92 -25.46 15.33 -22.71
CA ILE A 92 -26.28 14.37 -21.98
C ILE A 92 -25.41 13.19 -21.52
N GLY A 93 -24.52 12.68 -22.37
CA GLY A 93 -23.56 11.64 -22.00
C GLY A 93 -22.66 12.07 -20.84
N ALA A 94 -22.12 13.28 -20.90
CA ALA A 94 -21.29 13.87 -19.84
C ALA A 94 -22.06 14.00 -18.53
N ALA A 95 -23.28 14.54 -18.56
CA ALA A 95 -24.15 14.65 -17.40
C ALA A 95 -24.44 13.26 -16.80
N PHE A 96 -24.84 12.30 -17.63
CA PHE A 96 -25.14 10.94 -17.18
C PHE A 96 -23.92 10.24 -16.57
N GLY A 97 -22.75 10.33 -17.21
CA GLY A 97 -21.50 9.78 -16.67
C GLY A 97 -21.07 10.42 -15.36
N MET A 98 -21.24 11.75 -15.24
CA MET A 98 -21.03 12.48 -13.99
C MET A 98 -21.96 11.96 -12.88
N PHE A 99 -23.26 11.89 -13.16
CA PHE A 99 -24.26 11.38 -12.19
C PHE A 99 -23.99 9.93 -11.79
N PHE A 100 -23.70 9.05 -12.74
CA PHE A 100 -23.43 7.64 -12.47
C PHE A 100 -22.17 7.44 -11.62
N ARG A 101 -21.11 8.20 -11.91
CA ARG A 101 -19.87 8.15 -11.11
C ARG A 101 -20.06 8.74 -9.72
N LEU A 102 -20.83 9.81 -9.58
CA LEU A 102 -21.20 10.37 -8.28
C LEU A 102 -22.08 9.43 -7.46
N ALA A 103 -23.04 8.74 -8.09
CA ALA A 103 -23.89 7.75 -7.44
C ALA A 103 -23.08 6.53 -6.99
N GLY A 104 -22.25 5.96 -7.87
CA GLY A 104 -21.35 4.85 -7.52
C GLY A 104 -20.33 5.25 -6.43
N TYR A 105 -19.86 6.49 -6.47
CA TYR A 105 -19.02 7.06 -5.43
C TYR A 105 -19.76 7.17 -4.10
N ALA A 106 -21.01 7.66 -4.08
CA ALA A 106 -21.83 7.74 -2.87
C ALA A 106 -22.12 6.36 -2.26
N VAL A 107 -22.34 5.33 -3.08
CA VAL A 107 -22.53 3.94 -2.64
C VAL A 107 -21.20 3.36 -2.09
N SER A 108 -20.08 3.61 -2.76
CA SER A 108 -18.75 3.14 -2.34
C SER A 108 -18.22 3.87 -1.11
N ARG A 109 -18.72 5.08 -0.84
CA ARG A 109 -18.39 5.90 0.33
C ARG A 109 -18.92 5.31 1.64
N ARG A 110 -19.80 4.29 1.61
CA ARG A 110 -20.41 3.73 2.83
C ARG A 110 -19.41 3.03 3.77
N SER A 111 -18.17 2.72 3.35
CA SER A 111 -17.21 2.06 4.25
C SER A 111 -15.73 2.27 3.89
N ARG A 112 -15.24 3.52 3.93
CA ARG A 112 -13.84 3.89 4.26
C ARG A 112 -13.57 5.34 3.84
N ASP A 113 -13.64 6.27 4.79
CA ASP A 113 -13.23 7.68 4.58
C ASP A 113 -11.70 7.85 4.40
N PHE A 114 -10.95 6.74 4.31
CA PHE A 114 -9.52 6.73 4.06
C PHE A 114 -9.15 5.53 3.15
N GLN A 115 -8.38 5.76 2.09
CA GLN A 115 -7.58 4.69 1.48
C GLN A 115 -6.44 4.39 2.46
N SER A 116 -6.73 3.58 3.47
CA SER A 116 -5.76 3.20 4.49
C SER A 116 -4.94 2.05 3.94
N THR A 117 -3.70 2.33 3.52
CA THR A 117 -2.68 1.29 3.48
C THR A 117 -2.12 1.19 4.89
N SER A 118 -2.60 0.21 5.67
CA SER A 118 -2.04 -0.07 6.98
C SER A 118 -0.60 -0.57 6.80
N GLN A 119 0.37 0.28 7.09
CA GLN A 119 1.76 -0.14 7.18
C GLN A 119 2.11 -0.31 8.66
N VAL A 120 2.57 -1.51 9.01
CA VAL A 120 3.11 -1.82 10.33
C VAL A 120 4.60 -1.55 10.26
N LEU A 121 5.08 -0.58 11.05
CA LEU A 121 6.50 -0.28 11.17
C LEU A 121 6.93 -0.62 12.60
N ALA A 122 7.95 -1.48 12.74
CA ALA A 122 8.60 -1.73 14.03
C ALA A 122 9.57 -0.59 14.34
N GLU A 123 9.58 -0.13 15.59
CA GLU A 123 10.50 0.91 16.07
C GLU A 123 11.88 0.34 16.43
N SER A 124 11.92 -0.94 16.81
CA SER A 124 13.17 -1.65 17.08
C SER A 124 13.05 -3.14 16.71
N TYR A 125 14.19 -3.78 16.50
CA TYR A 125 14.34 -5.18 16.14
C TYR A 125 15.30 -5.85 17.11
N ASP A 126 14.81 -6.81 17.88
CA ASP A 126 15.60 -7.61 18.80
C ASP A 126 16.01 -8.92 18.14
N VAL A 127 17.29 -9.27 18.25
CA VAL A 127 17.77 -10.61 17.94
C VAL A 127 17.73 -11.42 19.22
N ILE A 128 16.85 -12.42 19.27
CA ILE A 128 16.70 -13.32 20.41
C ILE A 128 17.27 -14.70 20.10
N VAL A 129 17.79 -15.34 21.13
CA VAL A 129 18.34 -16.69 21.08
C VAL A 129 17.77 -17.57 22.17
N ASP A 130 17.78 -18.88 21.94
CA ASP A 130 17.53 -19.88 22.98
C ASP A 130 18.40 -19.57 24.23
N PRO A 131 17.82 -19.47 25.45
CA PRO A 131 18.55 -19.07 26.65
C PRO A 131 19.78 -19.93 26.93
N THR A 132 19.76 -21.19 26.50
CA THR A 132 20.88 -22.13 26.66
C THR A 132 22.14 -21.71 25.90
N LEU A 133 22.02 -20.85 24.88
CA LEU A 133 23.11 -20.47 23.98
C LEU A 133 23.51 -18.98 24.09
N ILE A 134 22.93 -18.21 25.01
CA ILE A 134 23.17 -16.76 25.12
C ILE A 134 24.64 -16.40 25.35
N LEU A 135 25.32 -17.16 26.23
CA LEU A 135 26.73 -16.93 26.54
C LEU A 135 27.61 -17.18 25.31
N LYS A 136 27.31 -18.23 24.54
CA LYS A 136 28.01 -18.54 23.30
C LYS A 136 27.77 -17.46 22.24
N ALA A 137 26.54 -16.96 22.11
CA ALA A 137 26.22 -15.88 21.17
C ALA A 137 26.98 -14.59 21.51
N ARG A 138 27.06 -14.22 22.80
CA ARG A 138 27.83 -13.05 23.27
C ARG A 138 29.34 -13.22 23.05
N ASP A 139 29.88 -14.41 23.30
CA ASP A 139 31.30 -14.70 23.06
C ASP A 139 31.66 -14.58 21.58
N VAL A 140 30.82 -15.10 20.68
CA VAL A 140 31.00 -14.96 19.23
C VAL A 140 30.91 -13.49 18.81
N LEU A 141 29.95 -12.73 19.32
CA LEU A 141 29.80 -11.31 18.98
C LEU A 141 30.92 -10.42 19.52
N ALA A 142 31.62 -10.85 20.57
CA ALA A 142 32.79 -10.15 21.09
C ALA A 142 34.04 -10.34 20.23
N ARG A 143 34.05 -11.32 19.31
CA ARG A 143 35.17 -11.54 18.39
C ARG A 143 35.03 -10.60 17.17
N PRO A 144 36.12 -9.92 16.75
CA PRO A 144 36.11 -9.12 15.54
C PRO A 144 35.83 -9.99 14.30
N ILE A 145 35.12 -9.43 13.32
CA ILE A 145 34.90 -10.07 12.02
C ILE A 145 36.24 -10.12 11.29
N GLU A 146 36.80 -11.31 11.09
CA GLU A 146 37.86 -11.51 10.09
C GLU A 146 37.17 -11.61 8.72
N ASP A 147 37.42 -10.62 7.85
CA ASP A 147 36.89 -10.51 6.49
C ASP A 147 37.60 -11.44 5.49
#